data_AF-A0A6G1YR36-F1
#
_entry.id   AF-A0A6G1YR36-F1
#
_cell.length_a   1.000
_cell.length_b   1.000
_cell.length_c   1.000
_cell.angle_alpha   90.00
_cell.angle_beta   90.00
_cell.angle_gamma   90.00
#
_symmetry.space_group_name_H-M   'P 1'
#
loop_
_entity.id
_entity.type
_entity.pdbx_description
1 polymer ?
#
loop_
_entity_poly.entity_id
_entity_poly.type
_entity_poly.pdbx_seq_one_letter_code
_entity_poly.pdbx_strand_id
1 'polypeptide(L)'
;MIGTPNAGSPLAQSSNICAPAVYDLKPGAADTLVKMNPNTKYYTIAGNWNPSLGNCPLSLFLPIEQMGYNNLPKPNDGLVPVSSVESQGYFHSLGHTNSCHTNLLSEYEYGLARDILFGK
;
A
#
# COMPACT_ATOMS: atom_id res chain seq x y z
N MET A 1 7.37 -5.76 -1.07
CA MET A 1 6.06 -5.41 -0.47
C MET A 1 5.38 -4.42 -1.40
N ILE A 2 4.11 -4.61 -1.74
CA ILE A 2 3.39 -3.77 -2.71
C ILE A 2 2.11 -3.29 -2.04
N GLY A 3 1.91 -1.98 -1.95
CA GLY A 3 0.74 -1.37 -1.28
C GLY A 3 0.61 -1.70 0.22
N THR A 4 1.64 -2.28 0.84
CA THR A 4 1.53 -2.81 2.21
C THR A 4 1.40 -1.67 3.24
N PRO A 5 0.41 -1.70 4.14
CA PRO A 5 0.23 -0.67 5.17
C PRO A 5 1.22 -0.86 6.33
N ASN A 6 2.51 -0.59 6.10
CA ASN A 6 3.57 -0.86 7.08
C ASN A 6 3.42 -0.04 8.39
N ALA A 7 2.82 1.15 8.33
CA ALA A 7 2.43 1.93 9.51
C ALA A 7 0.92 1.85 9.82
N GLY A 8 0.24 0.85 9.25
CA GLY A 8 -1.22 0.72 9.26
C GLY A 8 -1.91 1.63 8.24
N SER A 9 -3.22 1.45 8.10
CA SER A 9 -4.08 2.33 7.29
C SER A 9 -5.07 3.06 8.19
N PRO A 10 -5.16 4.41 8.13
CA PRO A 10 -6.20 5.15 8.85
C PRO A 10 -7.62 4.64 8.55
N LEU A 11 -7.85 4.06 7.37
CA LEU A 11 -9.15 3.49 7.01
C LEU A 11 -9.58 2.33 7.92
N ALA A 12 -8.60 1.58 8.45
CA ALA A 12 -8.84 0.49 9.40
C ALA A 12 -9.27 0.97 10.80
N GLN A 13 -9.07 2.25 11.13
CA GLN A 13 -9.57 2.83 12.38
C GLN A 13 -11.08 3.10 12.33
N SER A 14 -11.59 3.44 11.14
CA SER A 14 -12.99 3.80 10.91
C SER A 14 -13.87 2.64 10.44
N SER A 15 -13.35 1.41 10.36
CA SER A 15 -14.06 0.25 9.82
C SER A 15 -13.79 -1.03 10.59
N ASN A 16 -14.83 -1.87 10.71
CA ASN A 16 -14.75 -3.24 11.22
C ASN A 16 -14.99 -4.28 10.11
N ILE A 17 -14.97 -3.87 8.83
CA ILE A 17 -15.06 -4.79 7.69
C ILE A 17 -13.88 -5.77 7.78
N CYS A 18 -14.16 -7.07 7.65
CA CYS A 18 -13.17 -8.15 7.79
C CYS A 18 -12.54 -8.29 9.19
N ALA A 19 -13.25 -7.86 10.25
CA ALA A 19 -12.84 -8.19 11.62
C ALA A 19 -12.76 -9.74 11.83
N PRO A 20 -11.77 -10.23 12.60
CA PRO A 20 -10.81 -9.45 13.40
C PRO A 20 -9.58 -8.97 12.61
N ALA A 21 -9.33 -9.45 11.39
CA ALA A 21 -8.11 -9.18 10.64
C ALA A 21 -7.85 -7.68 10.38
N VAL A 22 -8.90 -6.88 10.22
CA VAL A 22 -8.76 -5.42 10.04
C VAL A 22 -8.12 -4.72 11.25
N TYR A 23 -8.13 -5.32 12.43
CA TYR A 23 -7.53 -4.73 13.63
C TYR A 23 -6.01 -4.69 13.56
N ASP A 24 -5.39 -5.64 12.86
CA ASP A 24 -3.93 -5.72 12.67
C ASP A 24 -3.43 -4.64 11.70
N LEU A 25 -4.34 -4.05 10.91
CA LEU A 25 -4.04 -2.97 9.98
C LEU A 25 -4.20 -1.57 10.59
N LYS A 26 -4.63 -1.46 11.85
CA LYS A 26 -4.78 -0.17 12.53
C LYS A 26 -3.39 0.45 12.78
N PRO A 27 -3.20 1.76 12.55
CA PRO A 27 -1.98 2.44 12.96
C PRO A 27 -1.71 2.22 14.45
N GLY A 28 -0.51 1.73 14.78
CA GLY A 28 -0.10 1.39 16.14
C GLY A 28 -0.49 -0.01 16.60
N ALA A 29 -1.12 -0.84 15.76
CA ALA A 29 -1.29 -2.26 16.04
C ALA A 29 0.08 -2.96 16.10
N ALA A 30 0.16 -4.09 16.82
CA ALA A 30 1.42 -4.80 17.06
C ALA A 30 2.16 -5.14 15.76
N ASP A 31 1.43 -5.54 14.72
CA ASP A 31 1.96 -5.90 13.41
C ASP A 31 2.54 -4.71 12.62
N THR A 32 2.19 -3.48 13.00
CA THR A 32 2.72 -2.25 12.38
C THR A 32 3.99 -1.73 13.08
N LEU A 33 4.42 -2.38 14.18
CA LEU A 33 5.53 -1.93 15.04
C LEU A 33 6.73 -2.90 15.03
N VAL A 34 6.79 -3.76 14.02
CA VAL A 34 7.82 -4.80 13.91
C VAL A 34 9.21 -4.19 13.68
N LYS A 35 10.20 -4.69 14.41
CA LYS A 35 11.61 -4.27 14.27
C LYS A 35 12.23 -4.85 13.00
N MET A 36 13.11 -4.06 12.39
CA MET A 36 13.92 -4.49 11.24
C MET A 36 14.79 -5.72 11.59
N ASN A 37 14.85 -6.70 10.69
CA ASN A 37 15.87 -7.74 10.70
C ASN A 37 17.08 -7.27 9.86
N PRO A 38 18.28 -7.16 10.44
CA PRO A 38 19.47 -6.68 9.73
C PRO A 38 19.95 -7.61 8.61
N ASN A 39 19.48 -8.87 8.58
CA ASN A 39 19.81 -9.85 7.54
C ASN A 39 18.81 -9.85 6.37
N THR A 40 17.86 -8.91 6.34
CA THR A 40 16.81 -8.86 5.33
C THR A 40 16.83 -7.51 4.63
N LYS A 41 16.77 -7.53 3.30
CA LYS A 41 16.58 -6.33 2.48
C LYS A 41 15.09 -6.14 2.23
N TYR A 42 14.58 -4.95 2.53
CA TYR A 42 13.16 -4.65 2.41
C TYR A 42 12.92 -3.68 1.27
N TYR A 43 12.06 -4.07 0.33
CA TYR A 43 11.69 -3.25 -0.82
C TYR A 43 10.19 -2.98 -0.86
N THR A 44 9.83 -1.77 -1.27
CA THR A 44 8.44 -1.29 -1.32
C THR A 44 8.08 -0.76 -2.69
N ILE A 45 6.83 -0.97 -3.11
CA ILE A 45 6.18 -0.31 -4.23
C ILE A 45 4.88 0.28 -3.69
N ALA A 46 4.60 1.55 -3.99
CA ALA A 46 3.40 2.24 -3.52
C ALA A 46 2.53 2.70 -4.69
N GLY A 47 1.21 2.70 -4.51
CA GLY A 47 0.30 3.34 -5.45
C GLY A 47 0.06 4.81 -5.11
N ASN A 48 0.05 5.64 -6.14
CA ASN A 48 -0.34 7.04 -6.15
C ASN A 48 -1.47 7.20 -7.16
N TRP A 49 -2.64 6.71 -6.79
CA TRP A 49 -3.78 6.63 -7.68
C TRP A 49 -4.33 8.00 -8.00
N ASN A 50 -4.73 8.24 -9.25
CA ASN A 50 -5.57 9.37 -9.65
C ASN A 50 -6.87 8.85 -10.30
N PRO A 51 -8.02 8.91 -9.61
CA PRO A 51 -9.28 8.38 -10.11
C PRO A 51 -9.78 9.09 -11.38
N SER A 52 -9.36 10.34 -11.63
CA SER A 52 -9.73 11.07 -12.85
C SER A 52 -9.19 10.45 -14.14
N LEU A 53 -8.20 9.55 -14.04
CA LEU A 53 -7.63 8.85 -15.20
C LEU A 53 -8.38 7.57 -15.58
N GLY A 54 -9.40 7.16 -14.81
CA GLY A 54 -10.19 5.95 -15.10
C GLY A 54 -9.36 4.66 -15.17
N ASN A 55 -8.18 4.65 -14.54
CA ASN A 55 -7.16 3.61 -14.68
C ASN A 55 -7.28 2.50 -13.63
N CYS A 56 -8.47 2.35 -13.05
CA CYS A 56 -8.77 1.29 -12.10
C CYS A 56 -9.91 0.42 -12.58
N PRO A 57 -9.78 -0.90 -12.45
CA PRO A 57 -10.83 -1.82 -12.84
C PRO A 57 -12.12 -1.49 -12.08
N LEU A 58 -13.26 -1.74 -12.71
CA LEU A 58 -14.55 -1.76 -12.03
C LEU A 58 -14.57 -2.94 -11.06
N SER A 59 -13.97 -2.74 -9.90
CA SER A 59 -13.88 -3.71 -8.83
C SER A 59 -15.05 -3.50 -7.86
N LEU A 60 -15.44 -4.58 -7.16
CA LEU A 60 -16.39 -4.49 -6.04
C LEU A 60 -15.92 -3.50 -4.96
N PHE A 61 -14.61 -3.26 -4.89
CA PHE A 61 -13.98 -2.40 -3.88
C PHE A 61 -13.83 -0.94 -4.32
N LEU A 62 -14.15 -0.60 -5.57
CA LEU A 62 -14.00 0.74 -6.11
C LEU A 62 -14.66 1.84 -5.24
N PRO A 63 -15.87 1.66 -4.66
CA PRO A 63 -16.44 2.67 -3.76
C PRO A 63 -15.59 2.92 -2.51
N ILE A 64 -14.99 1.86 -1.95
CA ILE A 64 -14.13 1.97 -0.76
C ILE A 64 -12.80 2.63 -1.15
N GLU A 65 -12.22 2.27 -2.29
CA GLU A 65 -11.00 2.90 -2.80
C GLU A 65 -11.24 4.39 -3.10
N GLN A 66 -12.36 4.77 -3.69
CA GLN A 66 -12.71 6.18 -3.94
C GLN A 66 -12.89 6.95 -2.63
N MET A 67 -13.55 6.34 -1.64
CA MET A 67 -13.68 6.93 -0.30
C MET A 67 -12.31 7.14 0.33
N GLY A 68 -11.45 6.12 0.35
CA GLY A 68 -10.12 6.22 0.92
C GLY A 68 -9.23 7.16 0.11
N TYR A 69 -9.39 7.25 -1.21
CA TYR A 69 -8.73 8.27 -2.01
C TYR A 69 -9.07 9.66 -1.48
N ASN A 70 -10.34 9.97 -1.25
CA ASN A 70 -10.72 11.31 -0.77
C ASN A 70 -10.33 11.58 0.69
N ASN A 71 -10.31 10.56 1.54
CA ASN A 71 -10.19 10.73 3.00
C ASN A 71 -8.79 10.43 3.56
N LEU A 72 -7.94 9.72 2.83
CA LEU A 72 -6.58 9.39 3.28
C LEU A 72 -5.57 10.47 2.88
N PRO A 73 -4.46 10.62 3.63
CA PRO A 73 -3.35 11.47 3.23
C PRO A 73 -2.89 11.19 1.80
N LYS A 74 -2.55 12.24 1.05
CA LYS A 74 -2.00 12.14 -0.31
C LYS A 74 -0.47 12.10 -0.28
N PRO A 75 0.18 11.37 -1.19
CA PRO A 75 -0.40 10.45 -2.19
C PRO A 75 -0.89 9.12 -1.58
N ASN A 76 -1.87 8.47 -2.23
CA ASN A 76 -2.43 7.18 -1.79
C ASN A 76 -3.01 6.37 -2.96
N ASP A 77 -3.24 5.08 -2.73
CA ASP A 77 -3.78 4.13 -3.70
C ASP A 77 -5.29 3.85 -3.51
N GLY A 78 -5.96 4.65 -2.68
CA GLY A 78 -7.36 4.43 -2.29
C GLY A 78 -7.56 3.62 -1.01
N LEU A 79 -6.58 2.85 -0.52
CA LEU A 79 -6.66 2.13 0.76
C LEU A 79 -5.48 2.41 1.68
N VAL A 80 -4.30 2.68 1.13
CA VAL A 80 -3.05 2.85 1.86
C VAL A 80 -2.33 4.10 1.34
N PRO A 81 -1.95 5.05 2.24
CA PRO A 81 -1.14 6.19 1.84
C PRO A 81 0.33 5.78 1.63
N VAL A 82 1.01 6.45 0.71
CA VAL A 82 2.44 6.22 0.43
C VAL A 82 3.28 6.39 1.70
N SER A 83 2.92 7.35 2.55
CA SER A 83 3.59 7.56 3.84
C SER A 83 3.52 6.36 4.79
N SER A 84 2.53 5.48 4.64
CA SER A 84 2.45 4.22 5.39
C SER A 84 3.31 3.13 4.75
N VAL A 85 3.25 3.00 3.42
CA VAL A 85 4.08 2.04 2.66
C VAL A 85 5.56 2.29 2.92
N GLU A 86 6.00 3.55 2.88
CA GLU A 86 7.40 3.96 3.00
C GLU A 86 7.74 4.50 4.39
N SER A 87 6.98 4.08 5.41
CA SER A 87 7.04 4.64 6.77
C SER A 87 8.37 4.46 7.50
N GLN A 88 9.24 3.54 7.05
CA GLN A 88 10.48 3.20 7.71
C GLN A 88 11.69 3.55 6.84
N GLY A 89 12.69 4.18 7.45
CA GLY A 89 13.90 4.63 6.72
C GLY A 89 14.78 3.51 6.16
N TYR A 90 14.53 2.25 6.54
CA TYR A 90 15.23 1.08 6.00
C TYR A 90 14.50 0.41 4.83
N PHE A 91 13.32 0.92 4.44
CA PHE A 91 12.65 0.47 3.23
C PHE A 91 13.27 1.12 1.99
N HIS A 92 13.60 0.30 1.00
CA HIS A 92 14.05 0.76 -0.30
C HIS A 92 12.85 0.84 -1.24
N SER A 93 12.43 2.06 -1.56
CA SER A 93 11.38 2.27 -2.56
C SER A 93 11.90 1.88 -3.95
N LEU A 94 11.12 1.05 -4.65
CA LEU A 94 11.33 0.73 -6.06
C LEU A 94 10.54 1.68 -6.97
N GLY A 95 9.72 2.58 -6.41
CA GLY A 95 8.96 3.58 -7.13
C GLY A 95 7.48 3.61 -6.77
N HIS A 96 6.79 4.58 -7.36
CA HIS A 96 5.34 4.77 -7.22
C HIS A 96 4.64 4.55 -8.55
N THR A 97 3.44 3.99 -8.50
CA THR A 97 2.64 3.69 -9.69
C THR A 97 1.35 4.49 -9.67
N ASN A 98 0.71 4.71 -10.82
CA ASN A 98 -0.57 5.42 -10.85
C ASN A 98 -1.77 4.51 -10.50
N SER A 99 -1.53 3.27 -10.07
CA SER A 99 -2.55 2.26 -9.81
C SER A 99 -3.27 2.50 -8.48
N CYS A 100 -4.59 2.23 -8.43
CA CYS A 100 -5.28 1.97 -7.16
C CYS A 100 -4.83 0.64 -6.58
N HIS A 101 -5.19 0.44 -5.31
CA HIS A 101 -4.80 -0.72 -4.53
C HIS A 101 -5.14 -2.05 -5.22
N THR A 102 -6.34 -2.15 -5.81
CA THR A 102 -6.80 -3.35 -6.53
C THR A 102 -6.13 -3.58 -7.89
N ASN A 103 -5.34 -2.61 -8.38
CA ASN A 103 -4.60 -2.70 -9.63
C ASN A 103 -3.06 -2.67 -9.44
N LEU A 104 -2.56 -2.88 -8.21
CA LEU A 104 -1.13 -2.85 -7.90
C LEU A 104 -0.34 -4.11 -8.28
N LEU A 105 -0.95 -5.07 -8.97
CA LEU A 105 -0.30 -6.34 -9.33
C LEU A 105 -0.16 -6.50 -10.85
N SER A 106 0.07 -5.39 -11.56
CA SER A 106 0.20 -5.37 -13.01
C SER A 106 1.65 -5.57 -13.48
N GLU A 107 1.85 -5.67 -14.79
CA GLU A 107 3.18 -5.76 -15.42
C GLU A 107 4.10 -4.58 -15.05
N TYR A 108 3.54 -3.41 -14.75
CA TYR A 108 4.33 -2.25 -14.35
C TYR A 108 5.00 -2.48 -12.98
N GLU A 109 4.25 -2.91 -11.97
CA GLU A 109 4.81 -3.24 -10.65
C GLU A 109 5.78 -4.42 -10.72
N TYR A 110 5.51 -5.42 -11.57
CA TYR A 110 6.47 -6.48 -11.85
C TYR A 110 7.78 -5.93 -12.42
N GLY A 111 7.71 -5.01 -13.38
CA GLY A 111 8.88 -4.34 -13.96
C GLY A 111 9.76 -3.65 -12.93
N LEU A 112 9.16 -2.99 -11.94
CA LEU A 112 9.88 -2.35 -10.83
C LEU A 112 10.59 -3.37 -9.93
N ALA A 113 9.95 -4.52 -9.68
CA ALA A 113 10.51 -5.57 -8.83
C ALA A 113 11.49 -6.50 -9.55
N ARG A 114 11.49 -6.51 -10.88
CA ARG A 114 12.15 -7.52 -11.70
C ARG A 114 13.62 -7.68 -11.38
N ASP A 115 14.39 -6.60 -11.36
CA ASP A 115 15.84 -6.68 -11.14
C ASP A 115 16.17 -7.26 -9.75
N ILE A 116 15.41 -6.86 -8.72
CA ILE A 116 15.53 -7.40 -7.37
C ILE A 116 15.23 -8.91 -7.34
N LEU A 117 14.18 -9.36 -8.03
CA LEU A 117 13.81 -10.77 -8.11
C LEU A 117 14.88 -11.63 -8.80
N PHE A 118 15.63 -11.05 -9.74
CA PHE A 118 16.75 -11.70 -10.41
C PHE A 118 18.11 -11.45 -9.74
N GLY A 119 18.12 -10.84 -8.54
CA GLY A 119 19.33 -10.65 -7.74
C GLY A 119 20.30 -9.61 -8.29
N LYS A 120 19.81 -8.65 -9.06
CA LYS A 120 20.59 -7.53 -9.61
C LYS A 120 20.57 -6.31 -8.70
#